data_AF-A0A9D5LW01-F1
#
_entry.id   AF-A0A9D5LW01-F1
#
_cell.length_a   1.000
_cell.length_b   1.000
_cell.length_c   1.000
_cell.angle_alpha   90.00
_cell.angle_beta   90.00
_cell.angle_gamma   90.00
#
_symmetry.space_group_name_H-M   'P 1'
#
loop_
_entity.id
_entity.type
_entity.pdbx_description
1 polymer ?
#
loop_
_entity_poly.entity_id
_entity_poly.type
_entity_poly.pdbx_seq_one_letter_code
_entity_poly.pdbx_strand_id
1 'polypeptide(L)'
;MRRRLLENRIQITLIFTTLVMIILRFLLNEKGRTNPDSIRFMRTSNALPVVDNTTTPLGYPLSLKFFALLGVGEFWGSKIVGILAYFFIVWFAWKKKFYLKETILIGGLFSFVSIYSYTMSEALILPFVFVFLYLGRQIMIEEIKGFKAFLYLSLILIALYNIRYSALFFIGGVLLYGILNFKKHFGKTFIYAGFTGLVFVVLYKFLFIDYYNERYVDQFLEIGLHPTSKLLVELFQGLCTTFNPFVHIAKPDGGFINYAIFGIGFLNILLMAFLFIKNKLSETGKFLVFSGVIGIICSYFIQYFYS
;
A
#
# COMPACT_ATOMS: atom_id res chain seq x y z
N MET A 1 22.60 28.13 -10.57
CA MET A 1 21.63 27.89 -11.65
C MET A 1 21.84 26.55 -12.38
N ARG A 2 23.06 26.26 -12.89
CA ARG A 2 23.40 25.01 -13.62
C ARG A 2 23.07 23.70 -12.88
N ARG A 3 23.33 23.62 -11.56
CA ARG A 3 23.03 22.42 -10.75
C ARG A 3 21.52 22.09 -10.67
N ARG A 4 20.65 23.11 -10.56
CA ARG A 4 19.19 22.92 -10.53
C ARG A 4 18.66 22.44 -11.88
N LEU A 5 19.21 22.95 -12.99
CA LEU A 5 18.85 22.49 -14.34
C LEU A 5 19.23 21.02 -14.55
N LEU A 6 20.41 20.62 -14.08
CA LEU A 6 20.88 19.24 -14.19
C LEU A 6 20.03 18.29 -13.32
N GLU A 7 19.69 18.70 -12.10
CA GLU A 7 18.80 17.95 -11.22
C GLU A 7 17.41 17.74 -11.84
N ASN A 8 16.80 18.81 -12.39
CA ASN A 8 15.50 18.72 -13.05
C ASN A 8 15.53 17.77 -14.26
N ARG A 9 16.61 17.79 -15.04
CA ARG A 9 16.80 16.85 -16.16
C ARG A 9 16.84 15.41 -15.67
N ILE A 10 17.62 15.12 -14.62
CA ILE A 10 17.68 13.79 -14.02
C ILE A 10 16.30 13.33 -13.54
N GLN A 11 15.55 14.18 -12.85
CA GLN A 11 14.20 13.85 -12.39
C GLN A 11 13.26 13.52 -13.55
N ILE A 12 13.27 14.33 -14.62
CA ILE A 12 12.45 14.09 -15.81
C ILE A 12 12.85 12.78 -16.49
N THR A 13 14.14 12.53 -16.68
CA THR A 13 14.64 11.28 -17.25
C THR A 13 14.21 10.08 -16.40
N LEU A 14 14.32 10.15 -15.08
CA LEU A 14 13.89 9.06 -14.19
C LEU A 14 12.39 8.79 -14.29
N ILE A 15 11.56 9.84 -14.32
CA ILE A 15 10.11 9.69 -14.48
C ILE A 15 9.79 9.00 -15.81
N PHE A 16 10.41 9.47 -16.90
CA PHE A 16 10.20 8.91 -18.23
C PHE A 16 10.64 7.45 -18.30
N THR A 17 11.85 7.13 -17.84
CA THR A 17 12.35 5.75 -17.81
C THR A 17 11.47 4.86 -16.94
N THR A 18 11.03 5.33 -15.77
CA THR A 18 10.12 4.58 -14.90
C THR A 18 8.82 4.22 -15.63
N LEU A 19 8.22 5.19 -16.33
CA LEU A 19 7.01 4.96 -17.11
C LEU A 19 7.20 3.96 -18.24
N VAL A 20 8.28 4.10 -19.01
CA VAL A 20 8.64 3.15 -20.07
C VAL A 20 8.80 1.75 -19.48
N MET A 21 9.48 1.62 -18.34
CA MET A 21 9.67 0.34 -17.68
C MET A 21 8.36 -0.26 -17.14
N ILE A 22 7.43 0.54 -16.63
CA ILE A 22 6.09 0.05 -16.24
C ILE A 22 5.39 -0.58 -17.45
N ILE A 23 5.41 0.10 -18.59
CA ILE A 23 4.77 -0.36 -19.84
C ILE A 23 5.44 -1.64 -20.36
N LEU A 24 6.75 -1.62 -20.54
CA LEU A 24 7.51 -2.78 -21.03
C LEU A 24 7.28 -4.01 -20.15
N ARG A 25 7.13 -3.84 -18.84
CA ARG A 25 7.02 -4.95 -17.90
C ARG A 25 5.74 -5.75 -18.03
N PHE A 26 4.62 -5.14 -18.43
CA PHE A 26 3.41 -5.92 -18.72
C PHE A 26 3.26 -6.28 -20.21
N LEU A 27 3.97 -5.61 -21.12
CA LEU A 27 4.00 -6.01 -22.54
C LEU A 27 4.91 -7.22 -22.80
N LEU A 28 6.07 -7.29 -22.14
CA LEU A 28 7.09 -8.33 -22.35
C LEU A 28 6.94 -9.54 -21.42
N ASN A 29 5.97 -9.53 -20.51
CA ASN A 29 5.73 -10.64 -19.60
C ASN A 29 4.67 -11.58 -20.20
N GLU A 30 4.97 -12.88 -20.24
CA GLU A 30 4.13 -13.91 -20.88
C GLU A 30 2.68 -13.93 -20.40
N LYS A 31 2.42 -13.54 -19.15
CA LYS A 31 1.07 -13.50 -18.56
C LYS A 31 0.52 -12.07 -18.43
N GLY A 32 1.10 -11.10 -19.12
CA GLY A 32 0.69 -9.69 -19.00
C GLY A 32 0.73 -9.16 -17.56
N ARG A 33 1.55 -9.78 -16.70
CA ARG A 33 1.61 -9.47 -15.26
C ARG A 33 0.24 -9.69 -14.56
N THR A 34 -0.43 -10.81 -14.84
CA THR A 34 -1.65 -11.28 -14.16
C THR A 34 -1.42 -12.55 -13.36
N ASN A 35 -2.19 -12.74 -12.29
CA ASN A 35 -2.23 -13.96 -11.47
C ASN A 35 -3.69 -14.32 -11.09
N PRO A 36 -3.94 -15.35 -10.26
CA PRO A 36 -5.29 -15.72 -9.84
C PRO A 36 -6.07 -14.57 -9.19
N ASP A 37 -5.44 -13.75 -8.35
CA ASP A 37 -6.10 -12.58 -7.75
C ASP A 37 -6.49 -11.53 -8.81
N SER A 38 -5.63 -11.30 -9.81
CA SER A 38 -5.96 -10.44 -10.95
C SER A 38 -7.24 -10.90 -11.63
N ILE A 39 -7.38 -12.21 -11.87
CA ILE A 39 -8.58 -12.79 -12.49
C ILE A 39 -9.79 -12.59 -11.59
N ARG A 40 -9.66 -12.78 -10.28
CA ARG A 40 -10.74 -12.51 -9.32
C ARG A 40 -11.21 -11.05 -9.40
N PHE A 41 -10.28 -10.08 -9.38
CA PHE A 41 -10.63 -8.66 -9.49
C PHE A 41 -11.32 -8.32 -10.82
N MET A 42 -10.82 -8.85 -11.94
CA MET A 42 -11.43 -8.62 -13.25
C MET A 42 -12.81 -9.28 -13.36
N ARG A 43 -13.00 -10.48 -12.83
CA ARG A 43 -14.31 -11.16 -12.76
C ARG A 43 -15.30 -10.33 -11.94
N THR A 44 -14.92 -9.91 -10.73
CA THR A 44 -15.79 -9.09 -9.88
C THR A 44 -16.15 -7.79 -10.58
N SER A 45 -15.19 -7.13 -11.23
CA SER A 45 -15.47 -5.94 -12.05
C SER A 45 -16.50 -6.20 -13.16
N ASN A 46 -16.34 -7.30 -13.91
CA ASN A 46 -17.25 -7.65 -14.99
C ASN A 46 -18.68 -7.92 -14.46
N ALA A 47 -18.80 -8.68 -13.37
CA ALA A 47 -20.07 -9.03 -12.74
C ALA A 47 -20.86 -7.84 -12.18
N LEU A 48 -20.20 -6.72 -11.85
CA LEU A 48 -20.88 -5.52 -11.33
C LEU A 48 -21.99 -5.05 -12.28
N PRO A 49 -23.19 -4.69 -11.77
CA PRO A 49 -23.49 -4.37 -10.36
C PRO A 49 -23.84 -5.56 -9.46
N VAL A 50 -23.84 -6.80 -9.95
CA VAL A 50 -24.10 -7.97 -9.11
C VAL A 50 -22.89 -8.23 -8.21
N VAL A 51 -23.10 -8.22 -6.89
CA VAL A 51 -22.07 -8.55 -5.90
C VAL A 51 -22.17 -10.04 -5.59
N ASP A 52 -21.33 -10.85 -6.24
CA ASP A 52 -21.24 -12.29 -6.02
C ASP A 52 -20.10 -12.69 -5.07
N ASN A 53 -19.30 -11.71 -4.62
CA ASN A 53 -18.10 -11.93 -3.82
C ASN A 53 -17.78 -10.71 -2.94
N THR A 54 -17.67 -10.91 -1.62
CA THR A 54 -17.31 -9.88 -0.63
C THR A 54 -15.88 -10.02 -0.06
N THR A 55 -15.14 -11.03 -0.52
CA THR A 55 -13.79 -11.40 -0.07
C THR A 55 -12.73 -10.37 -0.42
N THR A 56 -12.97 -9.64 -1.51
CA THR A 56 -12.16 -8.49 -1.89
C THR A 56 -13.00 -7.22 -1.82
N PRO A 57 -12.44 -6.10 -1.36
CA PRO A 57 -13.13 -4.83 -1.39
C PRO A 57 -13.48 -4.40 -2.82
N LEU A 58 -14.58 -3.66 -2.95
CA LEU A 58 -15.09 -3.24 -4.25
C LEU A 58 -14.30 -2.09 -4.89
N GLY A 59 -13.47 -1.35 -4.16
CA GLY A 59 -12.82 -0.13 -4.67
C GLY A 59 -11.98 -0.37 -5.92
N TYR A 60 -11.16 -1.43 -5.94
CA TYR A 60 -10.37 -1.77 -7.12
C TYR A 60 -11.25 -2.32 -8.27
N PRO A 61 -12.13 -3.32 -8.08
CA PRO A 61 -13.09 -3.74 -9.11
C PRO A 61 -13.92 -2.59 -9.72
N LEU A 62 -14.40 -1.64 -8.91
CA LEU A 62 -15.15 -0.48 -9.39
C LEU A 62 -14.30 0.41 -10.30
N SER A 63 -13.02 0.61 -9.96
CA SER A 63 -12.09 1.34 -10.83
C SER A 63 -11.90 0.65 -12.19
N LEU A 64 -11.89 -0.69 -12.23
CA LEU A 64 -11.78 -1.44 -13.48
C LEU A 64 -13.08 -1.34 -14.28
N LYS A 65 -14.24 -1.44 -13.62
CA LYS A 65 -15.56 -1.31 -14.23
C LYS A 65 -15.74 0.07 -14.87
N PHE A 66 -15.25 1.12 -14.23
CA PHE A 66 -15.24 2.47 -14.81
C PHE A 66 -14.56 2.50 -16.19
N PHE A 67 -13.37 1.91 -16.33
CA PHE A 67 -12.69 1.83 -17.64
C PHE A 67 -13.36 0.85 -18.60
N ALA A 68 -13.94 -0.25 -18.10
CA ALA A 68 -14.69 -1.18 -18.93
C ALA A 68 -15.93 -0.53 -19.55
N LEU A 69 -16.63 0.34 -18.81
CA LEU A 69 -17.75 1.14 -19.33
C LEU A 69 -17.33 2.12 -20.44
N LEU A 70 -16.05 2.49 -20.51
CA LEU A 70 -15.47 3.30 -21.58
C LEU A 70 -14.99 2.47 -22.78
N GLY A 71 -15.20 1.15 -22.78
CA GLY A 71 -14.84 0.25 -23.88
C GLY A 71 -13.40 -0.28 -23.86
N VAL A 72 -12.64 -0.04 -22.79
CA VAL A 72 -11.21 -0.42 -22.70
C VAL A 72 -11.00 -1.90 -22.30
N GLY A 73 -11.99 -2.51 -21.63
CA GLY A 73 -11.88 -3.84 -21.02
C GLY A 73 -11.11 -3.84 -19.69
N GLU A 74 -11.36 -4.84 -18.84
CA GLU A 74 -10.85 -4.86 -17.45
C GLU A 74 -9.33 -5.01 -17.37
N PHE A 75 -8.73 -5.79 -18.27
CA PHE A 75 -7.28 -5.97 -18.31
C PHE A 75 -6.54 -4.67 -18.64
N TRP A 76 -6.94 -3.97 -19.70
CA TRP A 76 -6.32 -2.70 -20.07
C TRP A 76 -6.66 -1.59 -19.09
N GLY A 77 -7.88 -1.60 -18.55
CA GLY A 77 -8.29 -0.72 -17.46
C GLY A 77 -7.36 -0.83 -16.26
N SER A 78 -6.91 -2.04 -15.92
CA SER A 78 -5.97 -2.24 -14.81
C SER A 78 -4.60 -1.61 -15.06
N LYS A 79 -4.12 -1.64 -16.31
CA LYS A 79 -2.84 -1.02 -16.70
C LYS A 79 -2.93 0.49 -16.67
N ILE A 80 -4.06 1.05 -17.10
CA ILE A 80 -4.36 2.48 -16.98
C ILE A 80 -4.37 2.88 -15.51
N VAL A 81 -5.04 2.12 -14.63
CA VAL A 81 -5.03 2.39 -13.18
C VAL A 81 -3.61 2.44 -12.62
N GLY A 82 -2.76 1.48 -12.99
CA GLY A 82 -1.36 1.47 -12.53
C GLY A 82 -0.54 2.67 -12.99
N ILE A 83 -0.67 3.07 -14.26
CA ILE A 83 -0.01 4.24 -14.83
C ILE A 83 -0.53 5.53 -14.16
N LEU A 84 -1.85 5.67 -14.00
CA LEU A 84 -2.48 6.81 -13.33
C LEU A 84 -2.07 6.91 -11.87
N ALA A 85 -1.94 5.78 -11.17
CA ALA A 85 -1.47 5.77 -9.78
C ALA A 85 -0.04 6.32 -9.65
N TYR A 86 0.88 5.89 -10.52
CA TYR A 86 2.24 6.42 -10.55
C TYR A 86 2.25 7.93 -10.88
N PHE A 87 1.53 8.33 -11.92
CA PHE A 87 1.44 9.74 -12.30
C PHE A 87 0.86 10.61 -11.19
N PHE A 88 -0.21 10.13 -10.54
CA PHE A 88 -0.82 10.85 -9.42
C PHE A 88 0.19 11.05 -8.29
N ILE A 89 0.94 10.02 -7.91
CA ILE A 89 1.95 10.11 -6.85
C ILE A 89 3.02 11.16 -7.21
N VAL A 90 3.56 11.12 -8.43
CA VAL A 90 4.59 12.07 -8.88
C VAL A 90 4.03 13.50 -8.95
N TRP A 91 2.86 13.67 -9.56
CA TRP A 91 2.18 14.96 -9.67
C TRP A 91 1.84 15.54 -8.30
N PHE A 92 1.32 14.72 -7.38
CA PHE A 92 0.97 15.12 -6.03
C PHE A 92 2.22 15.52 -5.24
N ALA A 93 3.28 14.70 -5.29
CA ALA A 93 4.56 15.00 -4.66
C ALA A 93 5.16 16.32 -5.16
N TRP A 94 5.02 16.60 -6.46
CA TRP A 94 5.47 17.85 -7.08
C TRP A 94 4.64 19.04 -6.61
N LYS A 95 3.31 18.93 -6.70
CA LYS A 95 2.39 20.02 -6.34
C LYS A 95 2.44 20.36 -4.86
N LYS A 96 2.57 19.36 -3.99
CA LYS A 96 2.60 19.51 -2.52
C LYS A 96 4.01 19.62 -1.93
N LYS A 97 5.06 19.51 -2.76
CA LYS A 97 6.46 19.47 -2.33
C LYS A 97 6.69 18.44 -1.21
N PHE A 98 6.04 17.28 -1.31
CA PHE A 98 6.10 16.22 -0.31
C PHE A 98 7.04 15.11 -0.78
N TYR A 99 8.28 15.10 -0.26
CA TYR A 99 9.31 14.11 -0.57
C TYR A 99 9.50 13.83 -2.07
N LEU A 100 9.49 14.88 -2.91
CA LEU A 100 9.48 14.72 -4.38
C LEU A 100 10.65 13.88 -4.89
N LYS A 101 11.87 14.18 -4.42
CA LYS A 101 13.08 13.52 -4.93
C LYS A 101 13.09 12.05 -4.53
N GLU A 102 12.77 11.79 -3.27
CA GLU A 102 12.68 10.46 -2.69
C GLU A 102 11.57 9.65 -3.37
N THR A 103 10.42 10.28 -3.66
CA THR A 103 9.29 9.65 -4.34
C THR A 103 9.64 9.24 -5.77
N ILE A 104 10.34 10.10 -6.52
CA ILE A 104 10.80 9.76 -7.89
C ILE A 104 11.81 8.62 -7.85
N LEU A 105 12.77 8.65 -6.92
CA LEU A 105 13.77 7.60 -6.77
C LEU A 105 13.14 6.26 -6.38
N ILE A 106 12.29 6.24 -5.34
CA ILE A 106 11.61 5.04 -4.87
C ILE A 106 10.63 4.51 -5.93
N GLY A 107 9.89 5.39 -6.59
CA GLY A 107 8.97 5.01 -7.67
C GLY A 107 9.68 4.36 -8.86
N GLY A 108 10.94 4.72 -9.11
CA GLY A 108 11.79 4.12 -10.14
C GLY A 108 12.45 2.79 -9.73
N LEU A 109 12.36 2.37 -8.46
CA LEU A 109 12.86 1.06 -8.04
C LEU A 109 12.06 -0.06 -8.69
N PHE A 110 12.74 -1.18 -8.95
CA PHE A 110 12.15 -2.32 -9.63
C PHE A 110 10.86 -2.83 -8.93
N SER A 111 10.78 -2.78 -7.59
CA SER A 111 9.55 -3.13 -6.86
C SER A 111 8.35 -2.25 -7.19
N PHE A 112 8.54 -0.94 -7.25
CA PHE A 112 7.43 -0.02 -7.47
C PHE A 112 6.98 -0.07 -8.93
N VAL A 113 7.92 -0.07 -9.87
CA VAL A 113 7.64 -0.39 -11.29
C VAL A 113 6.88 -1.71 -11.40
N SER A 114 7.24 -2.69 -10.56
CA SER A 114 6.58 -3.99 -10.54
C SER A 114 5.13 -3.94 -10.09
N ILE A 115 4.83 -3.13 -9.08
CA ILE A 115 3.50 -2.94 -8.54
C ILE A 115 2.61 -2.23 -9.56
N TYR A 116 3.08 -1.14 -10.17
CA TYR A 116 2.30 -0.36 -11.13
C TYR A 116 2.01 -1.12 -12.44
N SER A 117 2.82 -2.13 -12.79
CA SER A 117 2.57 -2.98 -13.96
C SER A 117 1.63 -4.16 -13.69
N TYR A 118 1.37 -4.48 -12.42
CA TYR A 118 0.61 -5.66 -12.00
C TYR A 118 -0.90 -5.37 -11.94
N THR A 119 -1.73 -6.34 -12.33
CA THR A 119 -3.20 -6.21 -12.21
C THR A 119 -3.63 -6.53 -10.78
N MET A 120 -3.50 -5.56 -9.89
CA MET A 120 -3.70 -5.72 -8.45
C MET A 120 -4.16 -4.44 -7.76
N SER A 121 -4.88 -4.61 -6.64
CA SER A 121 -5.33 -3.50 -5.77
C SER A 121 -4.21 -2.62 -5.22
N GLU A 122 -3.01 -3.19 -5.09
CA GLU A 122 -1.77 -2.56 -4.65
C GLU A 122 -1.46 -1.28 -5.43
N ALA A 123 -1.64 -1.34 -6.75
CA ALA A 123 -1.37 -0.18 -7.60
C ALA A 123 -2.32 0.98 -7.25
N LEU A 124 -3.60 0.68 -7.04
CA LEU A 124 -4.61 1.68 -6.71
C LEU A 124 -4.48 2.21 -5.28
N ILE A 125 -4.12 1.38 -4.30
CA ILE A 125 -4.08 1.83 -2.90
C ILE A 125 -2.90 2.79 -2.62
N LEU A 126 -1.76 2.62 -3.31
CA LEU A 126 -0.55 3.42 -3.10
C LEU A 126 -0.76 4.94 -3.13
N PRO A 127 -1.44 5.55 -4.12
CA PRO A 127 -1.70 6.99 -4.12
C PRO A 127 -2.50 7.45 -2.88
N PHE A 128 -3.45 6.64 -2.42
CA PHE A 128 -4.23 6.94 -1.21
C PHE A 128 -3.38 6.81 0.05
N VAL A 129 -2.49 5.81 0.12
CA VAL A 129 -1.52 5.69 1.23
C VAL A 129 -0.62 6.92 1.24
N PHE A 130 -0.14 7.38 0.08
CA PHE A 130 0.70 8.56 -0.02
C PHE A 130 -0.01 9.83 0.47
N VAL A 131 -1.28 10.01 0.09
CA VAL A 131 -2.13 11.11 0.58
C VAL A 131 -2.39 10.98 2.09
N PHE A 132 -2.63 9.77 2.60
CA PHE A 132 -2.79 9.49 4.02
C PHE A 132 -1.56 9.92 4.83
N LEU A 133 -0.36 9.55 4.38
CA LEU A 133 0.89 9.95 5.03
C LEU A 133 1.10 11.47 4.98
N TYR A 134 0.75 12.10 3.85
CA TYR A 134 0.77 13.56 3.72
C TYR A 134 -0.19 14.23 4.71
N LEU A 135 -1.44 13.76 4.80
CA LEU A 135 -2.44 14.29 5.73
C LEU A 135 -1.98 14.12 7.18
N GLY A 136 -1.46 12.94 7.54
CA GLY A 136 -0.87 12.70 8.86
C GLY A 136 0.22 13.72 9.19
N ARG A 137 1.12 14.02 8.24
CA ARG A 137 2.11 15.09 8.39
C ARG A 137 1.45 16.45 8.59
N GLN A 138 0.52 16.84 7.72
CA GLN A 138 -0.12 18.17 7.78
C GLN A 138 -0.85 18.42 9.11
N ILE A 139 -1.45 17.38 9.69
CA ILE A 139 -2.10 17.46 11.00
C ILE A 139 -1.05 17.61 12.12
N MET A 140 0.06 16.87 12.04
CA MET A 140 1.16 16.98 13.02
C MET A 140 1.86 18.34 12.99
N ILE A 141 2.04 18.93 11.81
CA ILE A 141 2.62 20.27 11.66
C ILE A 141 1.58 21.39 11.76
N GLU A 142 0.33 21.05 12.15
CA GLU A 142 -0.72 22.03 12.43
C GLU A 142 -1.24 22.84 11.22
N GLU A 143 -0.92 22.46 10.00
CA GLU A 143 -1.45 23.08 8.77
C GLU A 143 -2.94 22.74 8.55
N ILE A 144 -3.37 21.56 9.02
CA ILE A 144 -4.79 21.14 9.01
C ILE A 144 -5.21 20.89 10.46
N LYS A 145 -6.20 21.66 10.94
CA LYS A 145 -6.65 21.64 12.34
C LYS A 145 -8.13 21.30 12.49
N GLY A 146 -8.49 20.93 13.72
CA GLY A 146 -9.88 20.79 14.18
C GLY A 146 -10.69 19.79 13.35
N PHE A 147 -11.93 20.16 13.03
CA PHE A 147 -12.86 19.29 12.32
C PHE A 147 -12.36 18.89 10.92
N LYS A 148 -11.67 19.78 10.20
CA LYS A 148 -11.12 19.46 8.87
C LYS A 148 -10.08 18.34 8.95
N ALA A 149 -9.23 18.36 9.97
CA ALA A 149 -8.22 17.33 10.21
C ALA A 149 -8.85 15.97 10.47
N PHE A 150 -9.85 15.95 11.36
CA PHE A 150 -10.63 14.76 11.67
C PHE A 150 -11.34 14.21 10.43
N LEU A 151 -12.05 15.07 9.69
CA LEU A 151 -12.82 14.68 8.52
C LEU A 151 -11.93 14.08 7.42
N TYR A 152 -10.84 14.77 7.04
CA TYR A 152 -9.96 14.28 6.00
C TYR A 152 -9.23 12.99 6.38
N LEU A 153 -8.79 12.86 7.63
CA LEU A 153 -8.14 11.65 8.12
C LEU A 153 -9.12 10.46 8.18
N SER A 154 -10.37 10.70 8.58
CA SER A 154 -11.41 9.65 8.60
C SER A 154 -11.77 9.20 7.19
N LEU A 155 -12.00 10.16 6.27
CA LEU A 155 -12.35 9.87 4.88
C LEU A 155 -11.25 9.08 4.17
N ILE A 156 -9.97 9.45 4.35
CA ILE A 156 -8.88 8.71 3.70
C ILE A 156 -8.75 7.30 4.27
N LEU A 157 -8.96 7.09 5.57
CA LEU A 157 -8.95 5.76 6.19
C LEU A 157 -10.08 4.87 5.67
N ILE A 158 -11.30 5.43 5.53
CA ILE A 158 -12.44 4.73 4.95
C ILE A 158 -12.17 4.40 3.48
N ALA A 159 -11.65 5.35 2.69
CA ALA A 159 -11.31 5.12 1.29
C ALA A 159 -10.26 4.00 1.14
N LEU A 160 -9.22 4.00 1.97
CA LEU A 160 -8.21 2.94 1.98
C LEU A 160 -8.82 1.56 2.25
N TYR A 161 -9.73 1.45 3.23
CA TYR A 161 -10.41 0.19 3.55
C TYR A 161 -11.29 -0.32 2.41
N ASN A 162 -11.98 0.58 1.71
CA ASN A 162 -12.79 0.23 0.54
C ASN A 162 -11.94 -0.20 -0.68
N ILE A 163 -10.66 0.16 -0.74
CA ILE A 163 -9.74 -0.34 -1.78
C ILE A 163 -9.12 -1.67 -1.35
N ARG A 164 -8.71 -1.78 -0.08
CA ARG A 164 -8.07 -3.00 0.46
C ARG A 164 -8.35 -3.15 1.96
N TYR A 165 -8.80 -4.35 2.38
CA TYR A 165 -9.07 -4.64 3.80
C TYR A 165 -7.83 -4.57 4.69
N SER A 166 -6.61 -4.74 4.14
CA SER A 166 -5.36 -4.53 4.91
C SER A 166 -5.19 -3.08 5.41
N ALA A 167 -5.99 -2.13 4.92
CA ALA A 167 -6.06 -0.81 5.50
C ALA A 167 -6.60 -0.77 6.93
N LEU A 168 -7.21 -1.86 7.41
CA LEU A 168 -7.50 -2.06 8.83
C LEU A 168 -6.25 -1.84 9.69
N PHE A 169 -5.06 -2.21 9.18
CA PHE A 169 -3.79 -2.01 9.89
C PHE A 169 -3.41 -0.52 9.96
N PHE A 170 -3.75 0.28 8.95
CA PHE A 170 -3.58 1.74 9.02
C PHE A 170 -4.57 2.35 10.01
N ILE A 171 -5.84 1.90 10.03
CA ILE A 171 -6.85 2.36 11.00
C ILE A 171 -6.39 2.08 12.43
N GLY A 172 -6.01 0.83 12.72
CA GLY A 172 -5.49 0.42 14.02
C GLY A 172 -4.19 1.14 14.38
N GLY A 173 -3.28 1.30 13.42
CA GLY A 173 -2.03 2.04 13.59
C GLY A 173 -2.25 3.51 13.94
N VAL A 174 -3.18 4.20 13.27
CA VAL A 174 -3.54 5.59 13.58
C VAL A 174 -4.15 5.71 14.96
N LEU A 175 -5.08 4.82 15.32
CA LEU A 175 -5.71 4.79 16.64
C LEU A 175 -4.65 4.60 17.73
N LEU A 176 -3.82 3.57 17.61
CA LEU A 176 -2.77 3.25 18.58
C LEU A 176 -1.75 4.39 18.68
N TYR A 177 -1.32 4.96 17.55
CA TYR A 177 -0.40 6.11 17.56
C TYR A 177 -1.01 7.33 18.25
N GLY A 178 -2.31 7.57 18.05
CA GLY A 178 -3.06 8.61 18.73
C GLY A 178 -3.13 8.39 20.24
N ILE A 179 -3.42 7.17 20.70
CA ILE A 179 -3.45 6.79 22.12
C ILE A 179 -2.09 7.00 22.77
N LEU A 180 -1.01 6.50 22.14
CA LEU A 180 0.35 6.65 22.65
C LEU A 180 0.79 8.11 22.73
N ASN A 181 0.21 8.98 21.91
CA ASN A 181 0.52 10.41 21.84
C ASN A 181 -0.65 11.30 22.28
N PHE A 182 -1.53 10.83 23.18
CA PHE A 182 -2.77 11.53 23.53
C PHE A 182 -2.55 12.96 24.06
N LYS A 183 -1.39 13.22 24.68
CA LYS A 183 -1.01 14.53 25.21
C LYS A 183 -0.63 15.54 24.13
N LYS A 184 -0.33 15.08 22.91
CA LYS A 184 0.02 15.94 21.77
C LYS A 184 -1.25 16.48 21.10
N HIS A 185 -1.13 17.64 20.45
CA HIS A 185 -2.26 18.32 19.80
C HIS A 185 -2.97 17.46 18.76
N PHE A 186 -2.23 16.65 18.00
CA PHE A 186 -2.81 15.75 16.99
C PHE A 186 -3.38 14.45 17.57
N GLY A 187 -3.04 14.09 18.81
CA GLY A 187 -3.38 12.79 19.41
C GLY A 187 -4.88 12.53 19.42
N LYS A 188 -5.67 13.51 19.87
CA LYS A 188 -7.14 13.42 19.90
C LYS A 188 -7.73 13.23 18.50
N THR A 189 -7.25 13.97 17.51
CA THR A 189 -7.70 13.85 16.11
C THR A 189 -7.46 12.45 15.56
N PHE A 190 -6.29 11.86 15.87
CA PHE A 190 -5.94 10.51 15.43
C PHE A 190 -6.82 9.46 16.11
N ILE A 191 -7.08 9.61 17.42
CA ILE A 191 -7.99 8.72 18.16
C ILE A 191 -9.39 8.75 17.54
N TYR A 192 -9.97 9.94 17.37
CA TYR A 192 -11.33 10.06 16.82
C TYR A 192 -11.43 9.54 15.39
N ALA A 193 -10.45 9.84 14.53
CA ALA A 193 -10.44 9.35 13.15
C ALA A 193 -10.25 7.83 13.09
N GLY A 194 -9.34 7.28 13.90
CA GLY A 194 -9.13 5.84 14.01
C GLY A 194 -10.38 5.10 14.52
N PHE A 195 -11.03 5.65 15.55
CA PHE A 195 -12.29 5.11 16.08
C PHE A 195 -13.42 5.16 15.03
N THR A 196 -13.54 6.27 14.29
CA THR A 196 -14.52 6.41 13.20
C THR A 196 -14.26 5.38 12.10
N GLY A 197 -12.99 5.13 11.76
CA GLY A 197 -12.60 4.06 10.84
C GLY A 197 -13.01 2.67 11.35
N LEU A 198 -12.81 2.37 12.64
CA LEU A 198 -13.25 1.10 13.22
C LEU A 198 -14.78 0.94 13.20
N VAL A 199 -15.52 1.99 13.58
CA VAL A 199 -16.99 1.99 13.49
C VAL A 199 -17.43 1.73 12.06
N PHE A 200 -16.79 2.37 11.07
CA PHE A 200 -17.07 2.09 9.67
C PHE A 200 -16.82 0.63 9.30
N VAL A 201 -15.70 0.03 9.72
CA VAL A 201 -15.40 -1.39 9.45
C VAL A 201 -16.47 -2.31 10.03
N VAL A 202 -16.88 -2.08 11.28
CA VAL A 202 -17.93 -2.87 11.94
C VAL A 202 -19.26 -2.73 11.21
N LEU A 203 -19.68 -1.49 10.91
CA LEU A 203 -20.92 -1.24 10.17
C LEU A 203 -20.87 -1.82 8.75
N TYR A 204 -19.75 -1.70 8.06
CA TYR A 204 -19.56 -2.26 6.71
C TYR A 204 -19.66 -3.78 6.73
N LYS A 205 -19.09 -4.43 7.75
CA LYS A 205 -19.25 -5.88 7.94
C LYS A 205 -20.72 -6.26 8.06
N PHE A 206 -21.46 -5.66 8.98
CA PHE A 206 -22.86 -6.03 9.24
C PHE A 206 -23.83 -5.62 8.13
N LEU A 207 -23.66 -4.44 7.54
CA LEU A 207 -24.61 -3.88 6.57
C LEU A 207 -24.32 -4.31 5.14
N PHE A 208 -23.07 -4.65 4.81
CA PHE A 208 -22.67 -4.99 3.44
C PHE A 208 -22.13 -6.42 3.34
N ILE A 209 -21.10 -6.79 4.11
CA ILE A 209 -20.48 -8.11 3.95
C ILE A 209 -21.46 -9.24 4.30
N ASP A 210 -22.10 -9.17 5.47
CA ASP A 210 -23.04 -10.21 5.93
C ASP A 210 -24.29 -10.30 5.07
N TYR A 211 -24.73 -9.18 4.49
CA TYR A 211 -25.88 -9.15 3.58
C TYR A 211 -25.66 -10.00 2.32
N TYR A 212 -24.44 -10.04 1.80
CA TYR A 212 -24.10 -10.82 0.60
C TYR A 212 -23.39 -12.16 0.91
N ASN A 213 -22.83 -12.33 2.12
CA ASN A 213 -22.17 -13.56 2.54
C ASN A 213 -22.32 -13.77 4.06
N GLU A 214 -23.40 -14.45 4.46
CA GLU A 214 -23.69 -14.77 5.86
C GLU A 214 -22.62 -15.64 6.54
N ARG A 215 -21.86 -16.43 5.76
CA ARG A 215 -20.81 -17.35 6.26
C ARG A 215 -19.40 -16.79 6.10
N TYR A 216 -19.25 -15.48 5.87
CA TYR A 216 -17.94 -14.86 5.62
C TYR A 216 -16.92 -15.16 6.72
N VAL A 217 -17.32 -15.05 7.98
CA VAL A 217 -16.43 -15.32 9.13
C VAL A 217 -16.01 -16.79 9.15
N ASP A 218 -16.94 -17.71 8.96
CA ASP A 218 -16.68 -19.14 9.02
C ASP A 218 -15.77 -19.62 7.87
N GLN A 219 -15.84 -18.95 6.71
CA GLN A 219 -15.01 -19.27 5.54
C GLN A 219 -13.61 -18.65 5.56
N PHE A 220 -13.44 -17.47 6.15
CA PHE A 220 -12.21 -16.68 6.05
C PHE A 220 -11.39 -16.58 7.33
N LEU A 221 -11.95 -16.94 8.48
CA LEU A 221 -11.23 -17.00 9.76
C LEU A 221 -10.96 -18.44 10.20
N GLU A 222 -10.98 -19.39 9.27
CA GLU A 222 -10.49 -20.74 9.55
C GLU A 222 -9.00 -20.65 9.89
N ILE A 223 -8.65 -21.09 11.10
CA ILE A 223 -7.28 -20.99 11.61
C ILE A 223 -6.37 -21.83 10.69
N GLY A 224 -5.59 -21.15 9.86
CA GLY A 224 -4.57 -21.78 9.05
C GLY A 224 -3.53 -22.44 9.96
N LEU A 225 -3.42 -23.77 9.89
CA LEU A 225 -2.48 -24.58 10.67
C LEU A 225 -1.02 -24.40 10.20
N HIS A 226 -0.60 -23.18 9.88
CA HIS A 226 0.79 -22.91 9.52
C HIS A 226 1.66 -22.85 10.79
N PRO A 227 2.72 -23.68 10.88
CA PRO A 227 3.57 -23.66 12.06
C PRO A 227 4.35 -22.33 12.14
N THR A 228 4.47 -21.78 13.34
CA THR A 228 5.22 -20.54 13.61
C THR A 228 6.64 -20.58 13.06
N SER A 229 7.29 -21.75 13.06
CA SER A 229 8.64 -21.92 12.48
C SER A 229 8.68 -21.59 10.99
N LYS A 230 7.64 -21.94 10.22
CA LYS A 230 7.53 -21.60 8.81
C LYS A 230 7.22 -20.12 8.61
N LEU A 231 6.25 -19.58 9.36
CA LEU A 231 5.84 -18.18 9.24
C LEU A 231 6.94 -17.20 9.62
N LEU A 232 7.78 -17.51 10.62
CA LEU A 232 8.94 -16.68 10.97
C LEU A 232 9.99 -16.64 9.85
N VAL A 233 10.23 -17.79 9.19
CA VAL A 233 11.14 -17.87 8.05
C VAL A 233 10.57 -17.07 6.88
N GLU A 234 9.29 -17.21 6.57
CA GLU A 234 8.62 -16.45 5.51
C GLU A 234 8.59 -14.94 5.79
N LEU A 235 8.36 -14.53 7.04
CA LEU A 235 8.45 -13.13 7.47
C LEU A 235 9.86 -12.59 7.21
N PHE A 236 10.89 -13.31 7.63
CA PHE A 236 12.28 -12.88 7.42
C PHE A 236 12.62 -12.78 5.93
N GLN A 237 12.29 -13.80 5.15
CA GLN A 237 12.55 -13.82 3.71
C GLN A 237 11.76 -12.71 2.98
N GLY A 238 10.50 -12.49 3.36
CA GLY A 238 9.64 -11.43 2.84
C GLY A 238 10.17 -10.03 3.15
N LEU A 239 10.62 -9.79 4.39
CA LEU A 239 11.26 -8.52 4.75
C LEU A 239 12.55 -8.30 3.97
N CYS A 240 13.44 -9.29 3.92
CA CYS A 240 14.70 -9.16 3.21
C CYS A 240 14.50 -8.91 1.71
N THR A 241 13.55 -9.58 1.06
CA THR A 241 13.25 -9.32 -0.36
C THR A 241 12.56 -7.97 -0.57
N THR A 242 11.70 -7.52 0.35
CA THR A 242 11.04 -6.21 0.27
C THR A 242 12.04 -5.07 0.40
N PHE A 243 13.00 -5.18 1.31
CA PHE A 243 14.02 -4.17 1.58
C PHE A 243 15.30 -4.34 0.75
N ASN A 244 15.38 -5.32 -0.15
CA ASN A 244 16.47 -5.42 -1.12
C ASN A 244 16.20 -4.49 -2.31
N PRO A 245 17.03 -3.45 -2.56
CA PRO A 245 16.75 -2.44 -3.58
C PRO A 245 16.96 -2.94 -5.03
N PHE A 246 17.55 -4.14 -5.20
CA PHE A 246 17.92 -4.68 -6.52
C PHE A 246 17.03 -5.86 -6.92
N VAL A 247 16.75 -6.78 -5.99
CA VAL A 247 16.05 -8.04 -6.27
C VAL A 247 14.95 -8.27 -5.26
N HIS A 248 13.70 -8.29 -5.75
CA HIS A 248 12.51 -8.37 -4.91
C HIS A 248 11.80 -9.72 -4.94
N ILE A 249 12.33 -10.69 -5.68
CA ILE A 249 11.78 -12.04 -5.77
C ILE A 249 12.96 -13.00 -5.61
N ALA A 250 12.85 -13.91 -4.64
CA ALA A 250 13.81 -14.98 -4.48
C ALA A 250 13.76 -15.91 -5.69
N LYS A 251 14.89 -16.51 -6.07
CA LYS A 251 14.93 -17.49 -7.14
C LYS A 251 14.05 -18.69 -6.75
N PRO A 252 13.08 -19.10 -7.60
CA PRO A 252 12.16 -20.20 -7.30
C PRO A 252 12.90 -21.52 -7.01
N ASP A 253 13.95 -21.81 -7.77
CA ASP A 253 14.74 -23.05 -7.65
C ASP A 253 15.70 -23.07 -6.44
N GLY A 254 15.68 -22.01 -5.62
CA GLY A 254 16.58 -21.90 -4.47
C GLY A 254 18.05 -21.64 -4.85
N GLY A 255 18.95 -21.99 -3.93
CA GLY A 255 20.40 -21.94 -4.11
C GLY A 255 21.11 -20.76 -3.46
N PHE A 256 22.43 -20.69 -3.65
CA PHE A 256 23.31 -19.68 -3.05
C PHE A 256 22.87 -18.23 -3.35
N ILE A 257 22.27 -18.00 -4.51
CA ILE A 257 21.74 -16.69 -4.93
C ILE A 257 20.69 -16.17 -3.94
N ASN A 258 19.85 -17.03 -3.36
CA ASN A 258 18.85 -16.59 -2.39
C ASN A 258 19.49 -16.09 -1.09
N TYR A 259 20.58 -16.70 -0.64
CA TYR A 259 21.33 -16.20 0.51
C TYR A 259 21.92 -14.82 0.24
N ALA A 260 22.42 -14.56 -0.97
CA ALA A 260 22.88 -13.23 -1.36
C ALA A 260 21.74 -12.20 -1.39
N ILE A 261 20.58 -12.56 -1.97
CA ILE A 261 19.39 -11.70 -2.00
C ILE A 261 18.94 -11.35 -0.58
N PHE A 262 18.81 -12.36 0.30
CA PHE A 262 18.38 -12.14 1.67
C PHE A 262 19.44 -11.37 2.48
N GLY A 263 20.73 -11.65 2.28
CA GLY A 263 21.82 -10.97 2.95
C GLY A 263 21.87 -9.47 2.64
N ILE A 264 21.73 -9.07 1.37
CA ILE A 264 21.65 -7.65 0.97
C ILE A 264 20.43 -6.97 1.61
N GLY A 265 19.27 -7.63 1.58
CA GLY A 265 18.06 -7.13 2.21
C GLY A 265 18.22 -6.92 3.72
N PHE A 266 18.78 -7.91 4.40
CA PHE A 266 19.03 -7.86 5.84
C PHE A 266 20.01 -6.74 6.20
N LEU A 267 21.12 -6.60 5.46
CA LEU A 267 22.08 -5.51 5.66
C LEU A 267 21.41 -4.14 5.50
N ASN A 268 20.51 -3.99 4.52
CA ASN A 268 19.78 -2.74 4.32
C ASN A 268 18.83 -2.43 5.49
N ILE A 269 18.13 -3.44 6.02
CA ILE A 269 17.28 -3.29 7.22
C ILE A 269 18.13 -2.84 8.41
N LEU A 270 19.28 -3.46 8.64
CA LEU A 270 20.19 -3.08 9.73
C LEU A 270 20.70 -1.64 9.57
N LEU A 271 21.10 -1.25 8.35
CA LEU A 271 21.54 0.11 8.06
C LEU A 271 20.42 1.13 8.31
N MET A 272 19.20 0.84 7.86
CA MET A 272 18.03 1.70 8.11
C MET A 272 17.75 1.84 9.61
N ALA A 273 17.74 0.73 10.35
CA ALA A 273 17.53 0.75 11.80
C ALA A 273 18.60 1.58 12.51
N PHE A 274 19.88 1.38 12.16
CA PHE A 274 20.99 2.16 12.67
C PHE A 274 20.82 3.66 12.41
N LEU A 275 20.46 4.04 11.18
CA LEU A 275 20.25 5.45 10.81
C LEU A 275 19.08 6.08 11.56
N PHE A 276 17.99 5.35 11.77
CA PHE A 276 16.81 5.84 12.51
C PHE A 276 17.09 6.04 13.99
N ILE A 277 17.87 5.14 14.60
CA ILE A 277 18.29 5.26 16.00
C ILE A 277 19.26 6.44 16.15
N LYS A 278 20.26 6.55 15.27
CA LYS A 278 21.29 7.59 15.33
C LYS A 278 20.75 9.00 15.10
N ASN A 279 19.86 9.18 14.13
CA ASN A 279 19.49 10.51 13.64
C ASN A 279 18.26 11.16 14.32
N LYS A 280 17.70 10.56 15.39
CA LYS A 280 16.47 11.02 16.09
C LYS A 280 15.36 11.48 15.13
N LEU A 281 14.45 10.58 14.79
CA LEU A 281 13.34 10.86 13.89
C LEU A 281 12.45 12.03 14.37
N SER A 282 12.03 12.87 13.43
CA SER A 282 10.97 13.86 13.65
C SER A 282 9.64 13.17 14.00
N GLU A 283 8.66 13.91 14.52
CA GLU A 283 7.34 13.34 14.82
C GLU A 283 6.67 12.72 13.59
N THR A 284 6.80 13.38 12.43
CA THR A 284 6.39 12.80 11.15
C THR A 284 7.17 11.51 10.85
N GLY A 285 8.49 11.51 10.99
CA GLY A 285 9.31 10.32 10.75
C GLY A 285 8.91 9.15 11.66
N LYS A 286 8.67 9.41 12.95
CA LYS A 286 8.17 8.42 13.90
C LYS A 286 6.83 7.84 13.47
N PHE A 287 5.90 8.67 13.01
CA PHE A 287 4.60 8.22 12.52
C PHE A 287 4.69 7.34 11.27
N LEU A 288 5.50 7.73 10.30
CA LEU A 288 5.70 6.95 9.07
C LEU A 288 6.29 5.56 9.40
N VAL A 289 7.33 5.52 10.23
CA VAL A 289 7.96 4.27 10.67
C VAL A 289 6.99 3.44 11.50
N PHE A 290 6.27 4.05 12.44
CA PHE A 290 5.30 3.37 13.28
C PHE A 290 4.19 2.70 12.46
N SER A 291 3.62 3.44 11.49
CA SER A 291 2.57 2.91 10.60
C SER A 291 3.07 1.72 9.77
N GLY A 292 4.31 1.79 9.28
CA GLY A 292 4.94 0.69 8.56
C GLY A 292 5.18 -0.55 9.44
N VAL A 293 5.71 -0.36 10.65
CA VAL A 293 6.00 -1.44 11.60
C VAL A 293 4.71 -2.12 12.05
N ILE A 294 3.66 -1.36 12.40
CA ILE A 294 2.35 -1.93 12.74
C ILE A 294 1.79 -2.71 11.55
N GLY A 295 1.91 -2.19 10.33
CA GLY A 295 1.53 -2.90 9.12
C GLY A 295 2.24 -4.26 8.98
N ILE A 296 3.55 -4.32 9.23
CA ILE A 296 4.33 -5.57 9.20
C ILE A 296 3.85 -6.54 10.28
N ILE A 297 3.67 -6.07 11.52
CA ILE A 297 3.25 -6.90 12.65
C ILE A 297 1.85 -7.48 12.38
N CYS A 298 0.89 -6.66 11.99
CA CYS A 298 -0.46 -7.12 11.69
C CYS A 298 -0.49 -8.07 10.48
N SER A 299 0.32 -7.80 9.45
CA SER A 299 0.44 -8.68 8.28
C SER A 299 1.06 -10.04 8.64
N TYR A 300 1.95 -10.11 9.63
CA TYR A 300 2.46 -11.37 10.15
C TYR A 300 1.37 -12.15 10.90
N PHE A 301 0.67 -11.49 11.83
CA PHE A 301 -0.36 -12.17 12.63
C PHE A 301 -1.55 -12.64 11.80
N ILE A 302 -1.92 -11.92 10.74
CA ILE A 302 -3.07 -12.33 9.93
C ILE A 302 -2.82 -13.64 9.18
N GLN A 303 -1.56 -14.02 8.93
CA GLN A 303 -1.21 -15.29 8.28
C GLN A 303 -1.62 -16.52 9.08
N TYR A 304 -1.86 -16.40 10.39
CA TYR A 304 -2.40 -17.48 11.23
C TYR A 304 -3.89 -17.74 11.01
N PHE A 305 -4.59 -16.81 10.36
CA PHE A 305 -6.03 -16.84 10.16
C PHE A 305 -6.43 -17.01 8.70
N TYR A 306 -5.47 -16.98 7.77
CA TYR A 306 -5.71 -17.24 6.36
C TYR A 306 -5.40 -18.71 6.03
N SER A 307 -6.35 -19.39 5.37
CA SER A 307 -6.14 -20.67 4.68
C SER A 307 -5.80 -20.47 3.21
#